data_AF-A0A2E8BHG2-F1
#
_entry.id   AF-A0A2E8BHG2-F1
#
_cell.length_a   1.000
_cell.length_b   1.000
_cell.length_c   1.000
_cell.angle_alpha   90.00
_cell.angle_beta   90.00
_cell.angle_gamma   90.00
#
_symmetry.space_group_name_H-M   'P 1'
#
loop_
_entity.id
_entity.type
_entity.pdbx_description
1 polymer ?
#
loop_
_entity_poly.entity_id
_entity_poly.type
_entity_poly.pdbx_seq_one_letter_code
_entity_poly.pdbx_strand_id
1 'polypeptide(L)' 'MLAAACGSETDATSLVAATADTISPVTAFPANTPAILDWEATLIGGGTIYGADLTGQDTLFWFWAPA' A
#
# COMPACT_ATOMS: atom_id res chain seq x y z
N MET A 1 -32.33 -38.64 28.30
CA MET A 1 -32.56 -37.21 28.57
C MET A 1 -32.00 -36.42 27.40
N LEU A 2 -32.76 -35.43 26.94
CA LEU A 2 -32.56 -34.67 25.70
C LEU A 2 -31.77 -33.37 25.97
N ALA A 3 -31.05 -32.90 24.93
CA ALA A 3 -30.41 -31.57 24.72
C ALA A 3 -29.05 -31.30 25.40
N ALA A 4 -28.08 -30.62 24.78
CA ALA A 4 -28.16 -29.62 23.70
C ALA A 4 -26.96 -29.66 22.74
N ALA A 5 -27.24 -29.44 21.45
CA ALA A 5 -26.28 -28.96 20.47
C ALA A 5 -26.23 -27.42 20.51
N CYS A 6 -25.03 -26.84 20.60
CA CYS A 6 -24.70 -25.45 20.27
C CYS A 6 -23.16 -25.36 20.22
N GLY A 7 -22.49 -24.83 19.21
CA GLY A 7 -22.96 -24.18 18.00
C GLY A 7 -21.91 -24.35 16.90
N SER A 8 -22.41 -24.26 15.67
CA SER A 8 -21.60 -24.16 14.47
C SER A 8 -20.93 -22.79 14.46
N GLU A 9 -19.62 -22.72 14.68
CA GLU A 9 -18.85 -21.56 14.23
C GLU A 9 -18.32 -21.92 12.85
N THR A 10 -19.12 -21.51 11.88
CA THR A 10 -18.78 -21.45 10.46
C THR A 10 -17.38 -20.85 10.31
N ASP A 11 -16.46 -21.68 9.80
CA ASP A 11 -15.21 -21.25 9.20
C ASP A 11 -15.55 -20.34 8.01
N ALA A 12 -15.73 -19.06 8.28
CA ALA A 12 -15.81 -18.02 7.28
C ALA A 12 -14.40 -17.51 7.02
N THR A 13 -13.55 -18.38 6.47
CA THR A 13 -12.38 -17.95 5.71
C THR A 13 -12.88 -17.16 4.49
N SER A 14 -13.14 -15.87 4.70
CA SER A 14 -13.42 -14.91 3.65
C SER A 14 -12.10 -14.61 2.95
N LEU A 15 -11.79 -15.41 1.93
CA LEU A 15 -10.75 -15.08 0.97
C LEU A 15 -11.24 -13.85 0.20
N VAL A 16 -10.81 -12.66 0.61
CA VAL A 16 -10.88 -11.47 -0.23
C VAL A 16 -10.09 -11.81 -1.50
N ALA A 17 -10.81 -12.05 -2.59
CA ALA A 17 -10.20 -12.26 -3.89
C ALA A 17 -9.41 -10.99 -4.25
N ALA A 18 -8.09 -11.12 -4.35
CA ALA A 18 -7.25 -10.06 -4.90
C ALA A 18 -7.69 -9.84 -6.36
N THR A 19 -8.41 -8.76 -6.61
CA THR A 19 -8.63 -8.28 -7.98
C THR A 19 -7.26 -7.90 -8.53
N ALA A 20 -6.79 -8.65 -9.53
CA ALA A 20 -5.58 -8.29 -10.25
C ALA A 20 -5.79 -6.93 -10.90
N ASP A 21 -5.19 -5.89 -10.32
CA ASP A 21 -5.18 -4.55 -10.90
C ASP A 21 -4.35 -4.60 -12.18
N THR A 22 -4.99 -4.35 -13.31
CA THR A 22 -4.29 -4.34 -14.60
C THR A 22 -3.50 -3.04 -14.68
N ILE A 23 -2.21 -3.12 -14.40
CA ILE A 23 -1.32 -1.96 -14.42
C ILE A 23 -1.21 -1.49 -15.88
N SER A 24 -1.80 -0.32 -16.18
CA SER A 24 -1.73 0.27 -17.51
C SER A 24 -0.32 0.77 -17.79
N PRO A 25 0.18 0.69 -19.04
CA PRO A 25 1.51 1.15 -19.38
C PRO A 25 1.63 2.65 -19.10
N VAL A 26 2.63 3.01 -18.29
CA VAL A 26 2.94 4.39 -17.94
C VAL A 26 3.63 5.05 -19.14
N THR A 27 3.00 6.06 -19.72
CA THR A 27 3.64 6.93 -20.70
C THR A 27 4.74 7.73 -20.00
N ALA A 28 5.99 7.60 -20.46
CA ALA A 28 7.13 8.33 -19.90
C ALA A 28 6.86 9.85 -19.90
N PHE A 29 6.92 10.46 -18.72
CA PHE A 29 6.74 11.90 -18.52
C PHE A 29 8.08 12.64 -18.73
N PRO A 30 8.09 13.89 -19.22
CA PRO A 30 9.32 14.66 -19.41
C PRO A 30 10.16 14.79 -18.14
N ALA A 31 11.47 15.05 -18.32
CA ALA A 31 12.56 15.04 -17.33
C ALA A 31 12.47 16.04 -16.15
N ASN A 32 11.28 16.58 -15.88
CA ASN A 32 11.02 17.49 -14.79
C ASN A 32 10.49 16.63 -13.63
N THR A 33 11.05 16.79 -12.42
CA THR A 33 10.54 16.11 -11.23
C THR A 33 9.03 16.35 -11.11
N PRO A 34 8.20 15.28 -11.11
CA PRO A 34 6.76 15.42 -10.92
C PRO A 34 6.46 16.14 -9.60
N ALA A 35 5.46 17.03 -9.59
CA ALA A 35 5.12 17.80 -8.38
C ALA A 35 4.77 16.92 -7.16
N ILE A 36 4.27 15.71 -7.38
CA ILE A 36 4.02 14.73 -6.30
C ILE A 36 5.30 14.22 -5.62
N LEU A 37 6.45 14.38 -6.27
CA LEU A 37 7.77 14.05 -5.75
C LEU A 37 8.51 15.28 -5.19
N ASP A 38 7.87 16.44 -5.12
CA ASP A 38 8.41 17.68 -4.54
C ASP A 38 8.23 17.69 -3.01
N TRP A 39 8.95 16.81 -2.33
CA TRP A 39 8.95 16.71 -0.87
C TRP A 39 10.29 16.19 -0.37
N GLU A 40 10.54 16.47 0.91
CA GLU A 40 11.64 15.88 1.67
C GLU A 40 11.10 15.33 2.99
N ALA A 41 11.67 14.23 3.46
CA ALA A 41 11.30 13.64 4.75
C ALA A 41 12.53 13.15 5.50
N THR A 42 12.51 13.33 6.82
CA THR A 42 13.55 12.80 7.71
C THR A 42 13.31 11.31 7.97
N LEU A 43 14.36 10.51 7.85
CA LEU A 43 14.29 9.08 8.10
C LEU A 43 14.45 8.76 9.60
N ILE A 44 13.77 7.72 10.07
CA ILE A 44 14.04 7.16 11.39
C ILE A 44 15.45 6.55 11.38
N GLY A 45 16.31 7.00 12.28
CA GLY A 45 17.75 6.69 12.26
C GLY A 45 18.63 7.82 11.69
N GLY A 46 18.01 8.91 11.22
CA GLY A 46 18.69 10.09 10.70
C GLY A 46 18.83 10.10 9.18
N GLY A 47 19.15 11.27 8.63
CA GLY A 47 19.21 11.52 7.18
C GLY A 47 17.90 12.00 6.60
N THR A 48 17.94 12.35 5.32
CA THR A 48 16.83 12.90 4.55
C THR A 48 16.63 12.06 3.29
N ILE A 49 15.38 11.74 2.98
CA ILE A 49 14.98 11.22 1.68
C ILE A 49 14.31 12.37 0.89
N TYR A 50 14.67 12.50 -0.39
CA TYR A 50 14.07 13.44 -1.32
C TYR A 50 13.15 12.67 -2.27
N GLY A 51 11.91 13.13 -2.45
CA GLY A 51 10.98 12.50 -3.37
C GLY A 51 11.48 12.49 -4.82
N ALA A 52 12.27 13.51 -5.20
CA ALA A 52 12.87 13.65 -6.52
C ALA A 52 13.73 12.44 -6.93
N ASP A 53 14.37 11.78 -5.97
CA ASP A 53 15.23 10.60 -6.21
C ASP A 53 14.42 9.37 -6.68
N LEU A 54 13.09 9.39 -6.54
CA LEU A 54 12.17 8.33 -6.96
C LEU A 54 11.65 8.53 -8.40
N THR A 55 12.09 9.58 -9.09
CA THR A 55 11.62 9.89 -10.45
C THR A 55 11.94 8.76 -11.43
N GLY A 56 10.94 8.31 -12.18
CA GLY A 56 11.09 7.22 -13.15
C GLY A 56 11.07 5.82 -12.52
N GLN A 57 10.77 5.71 -11.22
CA GLN A 57 10.58 4.43 -10.54
C GLN A 57 9.11 4.18 -10.22
N ASP A 58 8.69 2.91 -10.31
CA ASP A 58 7.40 2.46 -9.80
C ASP A 58 7.39 2.57 -8.26
N THR A 59 6.69 3.58 -7.75
CA THR A 59 6.73 3.96 -6.33
C THR A 59 5.35 3.82 -5.69
N LEU A 60 5.26 3.12 -4.55
CA LEU A 60 4.06 2.99 -3.73
C LEU A 60 4.19 3.81 -2.45
N PHE A 61 3.18 4.63 -2.15
CA PHE A 61 3.09 5.35 -0.89
C PHE A 61 2.12 4.64 0.07
N TRP A 62 2.62 4.28 1.26
CA TRP A 62 1.81 3.68 2.33
C TRP A 62 1.90 4.53 3.59
N PHE A 63 0.74 4.98 4.07
CA PHE A 63 0.63 5.83 5.25
C PHE A 63 -0.04 5.06 6.39
N TRP A 64 0.52 5.18 7.58
CA TRP A 64 -0.03 4.61 8.81
C TRP A 64 0.32 5.53 9.99
N ALA A 65 -0.43 5.41 11.08
CA ALA A 65 -0.18 6.12 12.31
C ALA A 65 -0.14 5.12 13.48
N PRO A 66 0.83 5.24 14.42
CA PRO A 66 0.78 4.50 15.67
C PRO A 66 -0.49 4.84 16.47
N ALA A 67 -0.99 3.87 17.24
CA ALA A 67 -2.09 4.07 18.19
C ALA A 67 -1.60 4.64 19.52
#